data_AF-A0A1Q2GUE2-F1
#
_entry.id   AF-A0A1Q2GUE2-F1
#
_cell.length_a   1.000
_cell.length_b   1.000
_cell.length_c   1.000
_cell.angle_alpha   90.00
_cell.angle_beta   90.00
_cell.angle_gamma   90.00
#
_symmetry.space_group_name_H-M   'P 1'
#
loop_
_entity.id
_entity.type
_entity.pdbx_description
1 polymer ?
#
loop_
_entity_poly.entity_id
_entity_poly.type
_entity_poly.pdbx_seq_one_letter_code
_entity_poly.pdbx_strand_id
1 'polypeptide(L)'
;MLEKKKPREQSGRHSFAAYRAQVRSAAMASLSILENDGIDRVYCDLHDDFVIRKKDNDGFSYVFYQVKTNGKQNHNWTLNELFGLKARTKDQKKQCTEKIKNSFIGKLLLHTVVFDNYCNSVVFQTNLNNGDDVEKVIEDIEAGTFQNKFSEVLIDRFNKCFPEEVSNELSEGEIKLRLSKLKFETDVQHLKSGDDNFEPIAKNAIYKFSEVDLDHTETREILMKLLELVENKSSGVIAELTQESIEQYAGIAIEDLLSILSISKDAYNNLLESGDSKAVKSASIIQRTLSSAGASIEEVEYISRCKTNWDLWHRKNRHVLLEFDLQSINSMVRELLNSSIRSDGSLHLASLRSPIKDLVSKLESEGLMYDLNPELILGGIFAELVKGKS
;
A
#
# COMPACT_ATOMS: atom_id res chain seq x y z
N MET A 1 35.21 3.49 -32.50
CA MET A 1 34.68 4.72 -33.15
C MET A 1 33.28 5.12 -32.65
N LEU A 2 32.44 4.19 -32.20
CA LEU A 2 31.10 4.47 -31.68
C LEU A 2 31.15 5.35 -30.42
N GLU A 3 32.13 5.12 -29.55
CA GLU A 3 32.41 5.85 -28.30
C GLU A 3 32.79 7.33 -28.49
N LYS A 4 33.18 7.74 -29.72
CA LYS A 4 33.57 9.13 -30.04
C LYS A 4 32.44 9.96 -30.62
N LYS A 5 31.29 9.36 -30.96
CA LYS A 5 30.11 10.06 -31.48
C LYS A 5 29.03 10.10 -30.41
N LYS A 6 28.61 11.30 -30.01
CA LYS A 6 27.45 11.44 -29.11
C LYS A 6 26.23 10.77 -29.75
N PRO A 7 25.48 9.94 -29.01
CA PRO A 7 24.24 9.36 -29.51
C PRO A 7 23.30 10.48 -29.99
N ARG A 8 22.65 10.26 -31.14
CA ARG A 8 21.66 11.20 -31.68
C ARG A 8 20.39 11.25 -30.84
N GLU A 9 20.03 10.13 -30.24
CA GLU A 9 18.81 9.98 -29.45
C GLU A 9 19.13 9.36 -28.08
N GLN A 10 18.64 10.00 -27.02
CA GLN A 10 18.73 9.52 -25.63
C GLN A 10 17.39 9.65 -24.90
N SER A 11 16.39 10.34 -25.48
CA SER A 11 15.07 10.53 -24.87
C SER A 11 14.42 9.20 -24.52
N GLY A 12 14.50 8.19 -25.39
CA GLY A 12 13.96 6.86 -25.11
C GLY A 12 14.55 6.20 -23.85
N ARG A 13 15.85 6.39 -23.58
CA ARG A 13 16.48 5.88 -22.35
C ARG A 13 16.00 6.64 -21.11
N HIS A 14 15.82 7.94 -21.24
CA HIS A 14 15.28 8.79 -20.17
C HIS A 14 13.81 8.45 -19.86
N SER A 15 12.98 8.30 -20.89
CA SER A 15 11.57 7.91 -20.75
C SER A 15 11.44 6.53 -20.10
N PHE A 16 12.26 5.56 -20.53
CA PHE A 16 12.22 4.22 -19.93
C PHE A 16 12.69 4.20 -18.47
N ALA A 17 13.71 5.00 -18.12
CA ALA A 17 14.14 5.13 -16.73
C ALA A 17 13.06 5.81 -15.86
N ALA A 18 12.38 6.84 -16.38
CA ALA A 18 11.27 7.49 -15.69
C ALA A 18 10.09 6.53 -15.48
N TYR A 19 9.74 5.74 -16.50
CA TYR A 19 8.71 4.70 -16.39
C TYR A 19 9.05 3.66 -15.32
N ARG A 20 10.29 3.16 -15.28
CA ARG A 20 10.72 2.24 -14.21
C ARG A 20 10.59 2.86 -12.81
N ALA A 21 10.87 4.15 -12.67
CA ALA A 21 10.71 4.84 -11.39
C ALA A 21 9.22 4.94 -10.99
N GLN A 22 8.33 5.22 -11.95
CA GLN A 22 6.88 5.21 -11.73
C GLN A 22 6.38 3.83 -11.30
N VAL A 23 6.81 2.78 -12.00
CA VAL A 23 6.47 1.38 -11.67
C VAL A 23 6.93 1.03 -10.25
N ARG A 24 8.15 1.40 -9.85
CA ARG A 24 8.63 1.17 -8.48
C ARG A 24 7.81 1.89 -7.43
N SER A 25 7.43 3.13 -7.71
CA SER A 25 6.58 3.90 -6.78
C SER A 25 5.20 3.27 -6.63
N ALA A 26 4.55 2.95 -7.75
CA ALA A 26 3.24 2.31 -7.75
C ALA A 26 3.30 0.91 -7.10
N ALA A 27 4.40 0.17 -7.25
CA ALA A 27 4.64 -1.09 -6.54
C ALA A 27 4.70 -0.90 -5.02
N MET A 28 5.44 0.11 -4.55
CA MET A 28 5.49 0.45 -3.12
C MET A 28 4.12 0.90 -2.59
N ALA A 29 3.40 1.73 -3.35
CA ALA A 29 2.04 2.13 -3.02
C ALA A 29 1.07 0.94 -3.00
N SER A 30 1.25 -0.04 -3.89
CA SER A 30 0.41 -1.24 -3.90
C SER A 30 0.60 -2.06 -2.63
N LEU A 31 1.84 -2.17 -2.13
CA LEU A 31 2.10 -2.88 -0.87
C LEU A 31 1.40 -2.25 0.34
N SER A 32 1.06 -0.94 0.32
CA SER A 32 0.34 -0.33 1.43
C SER A 32 -1.12 -0.82 1.54
N ILE A 33 -1.70 -1.43 0.50
CA ILE A 33 -3.01 -2.11 0.60
C ILE A 33 -2.97 -3.21 1.68
N LEU A 34 -1.81 -3.82 1.93
CA LEU A 34 -1.63 -4.86 2.94
C LEU A 34 -1.70 -4.32 4.38
N GLU A 35 -1.59 -3.00 4.58
CA GLU A 35 -1.62 -2.37 5.90
C GLU A 35 -3.03 -2.28 6.50
N ASN A 36 -4.07 -2.55 5.69
CA ASN A 36 -5.48 -2.43 6.09
C ASN A 36 -5.77 -1.06 6.76
N ASP A 37 -5.18 0.00 6.22
CA ASP A 37 -5.24 1.38 6.71
C ASP A 37 -6.29 2.24 5.96
N GLY A 38 -7.20 1.58 5.25
CA GLY A 38 -8.21 2.20 4.40
C GLY A 38 -7.78 2.32 2.93
N ILE A 39 -6.57 1.94 2.53
CA ILE A 39 -6.19 1.87 1.11
C ILE A 39 -6.73 0.57 0.51
N ASP A 40 -7.56 0.66 -0.53
CA ASP A 40 -8.17 -0.52 -1.16
C ASP A 40 -7.79 -0.72 -2.63
N ARG A 41 -7.34 0.33 -3.33
CA ARG A 41 -6.85 0.25 -4.70
C ARG A 41 -5.64 1.14 -4.97
N VAL A 42 -4.81 0.71 -5.91
CA VAL A 42 -3.87 1.57 -6.63
C VAL A 42 -4.20 1.49 -8.12
N TYR A 43 -4.47 2.62 -8.74
CA TYR A 43 -4.65 2.71 -10.20
C TYR A 43 -3.34 3.15 -10.84
N CYS A 44 -2.86 2.39 -11.80
CA CYS A 44 -1.63 2.67 -12.53
C CYS A 44 -1.92 3.39 -13.85
N ASP A 45 -1.15 4.44 -14.16
CA ASP A 45 -1.26 5.24 -15.40
C ASP A 45 -2.70 5.71 -15.73
N LEU A 46 -3.47 6.05 -14.69
CA LEU A 46 -4.84 6.55 -14.79
C LEU A 46 -4.94 7.91 -14.10
N HIS A 47 -5.30 8.96 -14.85
CA HIS A 47 -5.32 10.37 -14.43
C HIS A 47 -3.96 11.00 -14.08
N ASP A 48 -2.97 10.21 -13.67
CA ASP A 48 -1.58 10.60 -13.41
C ASP A 48 -0.68 9.35 -13.47
N ASP A 49 0.58 9.45 -13.02
CA ASP A 49 1.50 8.31 -13.01
C ASP A 49 0.95 7.13 -12.17
N PHE A 50 0.34 7.42 -11.00
CA PHE A 50 -0.56 6.48 -10.30
C PHE A 50 -1.51 7.22 -9.34
N VAL A 51 -2.58 6.54 -8.92
CA VAL A 51 -3.58 7.07 -7.98
C VAL A 51 -3.87 6.05 -6.89
N ILE A 52 -3.84 6.47 -5.63
CA ILE A 52 -4.26 5.65 -4.50
C ILE A 52 -5.73 5.93 -4.20
N ARG A 53 -6.57 4.90 -4.14
CA ARG A 53 -7.94 5.00 -3.61
C ARG A 53 -7.95 4.61 -2.15
N LYS A 54 -8.47 5.53 -1.34
CA LYS A 54 -8.81 5.30 0.05
C LYS A 54 -10.31 5.07 0.17
N LYS A 55 -10.69 4.16 1.05
CA LYS A 55 -12.06 3.82 1.40
C LYS A 55 -12.22 3.92 2.90
N ASP A 56 -13.12 4.78 3.34
CA ASP A 56 -13.53 4.93 4.72
C ASP A 56 -15.06 4.84 4.84
N ASN A 57 -15.61 5.20 6.00
CA ASN A 57 -17.06 5.18 6.22
C ASN A 57 -17.80 6.26 5.43
N ASP A 58 -17.11 7.34 5.04
CA ASP A 58 -17.67 8.49 4.34
C ASP A 58 -17.60 8.34 2.81
N GLY A 59 -16.88 7.34 2.32
CA GLY A 59 -16.88 6.91 0.93
C GLY A 59 -15.48 6.66 0.39
N PHE A 60 -15.25 7.12 -0.84
CA PHE A 60 -13.94 7.02 -1.50
C PHE A 60 -13.25 8.37 -1.52
N SER A 61 -11.93 8.37 -1.39
CA SER A 61 -11.09 9.52 -1.70
C SER A 61 -9.82 9.09 -2.41
N TYR A 62 -9.18 10.01 -3.12
CA TYR A 62 -8.09 9.72 -4.04
C TYR A 62 -6.86 10.56 -3.72
N VAL A 63 -5.69 9.92 -3.78
CA VAL A 63 -4.39 10.60 -3.74
C VAL A 63 -3.72 10.43 -5.10
N PHE A 64 -3.49 11.53 -5.80
CA PHE A 64 -2.90 11.54 -7.14
C PHE A 64 -1.40 11.74 -7.02
N TYR A 65 -0.62 10.85 -7.64
CA TYR A 65 0.84 10.91 -7.60
C TYR A 65 1.42 11.20 -8.97
N GLN A 66 2.28 12.20 -9.03
CA GLN A 66 3.12 12.46 -10.19
C GLN A 66 4.58 12.29 -9.81
N VAL A 67 5.21 11.29 -10.40
CA VAL A 67 6.60 10.89 -10.17
C VAL A 67 7.48 11.56 -11.22
N LYS A 68 8.50 12.28 -10.78
CA LYS A 68 9.49 12.88 -11.68
C LYS A 68 10.89 12.61 -11.19
N THR A 69 11.72 12.03 -12.05
CA THR A 69 13.11 11.72 -11.75
C THR A 69 14.08 12.51 -12.59
N ASN A 70 15.25 12.81 -12.05
CA ASN A 70 16.36 13.36 -12.83
C ASN A 70 17.68 12.69 -12.42
N GLY A 71 18.46 12.30 -13.43
CA GLY A 71 19.70 11.54 -13.25
C GLY A 71 20.87 12.39 -12.71
N LYS A 72 20.76 13.72 -12.71
CA LYS A 72 21.74 14.60 -12.08
C LYS A 72 21.44 14.72 -10.59
N GLN A 73 22.15 13.94 -9.77
CA GLN A 73 21.92 13.90 -8.31
C GLN A 73 22.09 15.25 -7.60
N ASN A 74 22.88 16.17 -8.16
CA ASN A 74 23.08 17.51 -7.61
C ASN A 74 22.11 18.57 -8.17
N HIS A 75 21.15 18.15 -9.00
CA HIS A 75 20.08 19.03 -9.45
C HIS A 75 19.05 19.19 -8.33
N ASN A 76 18.59 20.42 -8.14
CA ASN A 76 17.45 20.71 -7.28
C ASN A 76 16.33 21.28 -8.15
N TRP A 77 15.10 20.84 -7.92
CA TRP A 77 13.95 21.34 -8.66
C TRP A 77 13.75 22.84 -8.43
N THR A 78 13.50 23.56 -9.52
CA THR A 78 13.31 25.01 -9.50
C THR A 78 11.83 25.38 -9.58
N LEU A 79 11.48 26.59 -9.13
CA LEU A 79 10.13 27.15 -9.23
C LEU A 79 9.57 27.13 -10.67
N ASN A 80 10.44 27.32 -11.66
CA ASN A 80 10.01 27.33 -13.06
C ASN A 80 9.68 25.92 -13.56
N GLU A 81 10.43 24.90 -13.14
CA GLU A 81 10.16 23.51 -13.51
C GLU A 81 8.88 23.00 -12.86
N LEU A 82 8.71 23.26 -11.56
CA LEU A 82 7.59 22.73 -10.79
C LEU A 82 6.30 23.52 -10.99
N PHE A 83 6.38 24.86 -10.88
CA PHE A 83 5.20 25.74 -10.86
C PHE A 83 5.08 26.64 -12.10
N GLY A 84 6.05 26.60 -13.03
CA GLY A 84 6.07 27.53 -14.18
C GLY A 84 6.36 28.99 -13.79
N LEU A 85 6.81 29.23 -12.54
CA LEU A 85 7.04 30.56 -11.98
C LEU A 85 8.48 31.03 -12.22
N LYS A 86 8.62 32.27 -12.67
CA LYS A 86 9.93 32.91 -12.87
C LYS A 86 10.40 33.57 -11.57
N ALA A 87 11.45 33.02 -10.94
CA ALA A 87 11.97 33.52 -9.67
C ALA A 87 12.44 34.99 -9.71
N ARG A 88 13.05 35.41 -10.84
CA ARG A 88 13.68 36.73 -11.02
C ARG A 88 12.75 37.83 -11.57
N THR A 89 11.47 37.54 -11.73
CA THR A 89 10.51 38.55 -12.22
C THR A 89 10.29 39.61 -11.15
N LYS A 90 10.58 40.88 -11.46
CA LYS A 90 10.38 42.02 -10.53
C LYS A 90 8.91 42.32 -10.27
N ASP A 91 8.06 42.13 -11.27
CA ASP A 91 6.61 42.39 -11.20
C ASP A 91 5.84 41.08 -11.32
N GLN A 92 5.34 40.57 -10.19
CA GLN A 92 4.64 39.28 -10.13
C GLN A 92 3.39 39.22 -11.01
N LYS A 93 2.80 40.36 -11.40
CA LYS A 93 1.65 40.40 -12.32
C LYS A 93 1.99 39.89 -13.72
N LYS A 94 3.28 39.84 -14.06
CA LYS A 94 3.82 39.33 -15.35
C LYS A 94 4.06 37.81 -15.36
N GLN A 95 3.74 37.10 -14.28
CA GLN A 95 3.77 35.63 -14.31
C GLN A 95 2.72 35.13 -15.32
N CYS A 96 3.06 34.06 -16.04
CA CYS A 96 2.26 33.56 -17.15
C CYS A 96 1.35 32.43 -16.67
N THR A 97 0.03 32.66 -16.68
CA THR A 97 -0.98 31.67 -16.29
C THR A 97 -0.80 30.34 -17.04
N GLU A 98 -0.56 30.38 -18.35
CA GLU A 98 -0.41 29.17 -19.17
C GLU A 98 0.81 28.33 -18.77
N LYS A 99 1.89 28.97 -18.29
CA LYS A 99 3.04 28.25 -17.76
C LYS A 99 2.76 27.61 -16.42
N ILE A 100 1.96 28.26 -15.57
CA ILE A 100 1.52 27.70 -14.29
C ILE A 100 0.65 26.48 -14.57
N LYS A 101 -0.39 26.63 -15.40
CA LYS A 101 -1.31 25.54 -15.81
C LYS A 101 -0.56 24.31 -16.34
N ASN A 102 0.41 24.50 -17.22
CA ASN A 102 1.12 23.39 -17.87
C ASN A 102 2.33 22.86 -17.09
N SER A 103 2.66 23.44 -15.94
CA SER A 103 3.71 22.94 -15.05
C SER A 103 3.31 21.61 -14.39
N PHE A 104 4.27 20.90 -13.79
CA PHE A 104 3.98 19.66 -13.07
C PHE A 104 2.94 19.87 -11.97
N ILE A 105 3.12 20.91 -11.15
CA ILE A 105 2.19 21.21 -10.07
C ILE A 105 0.87 21.75 -10.59
N GLY A 106 0.87 22.55 -11.67
CA GLY A 106 -0.38 23.01 -12.28
C GLY A 106 -1.27 21.87 -12.75
N LYS A 107 -0.68 20.85 -13.38
CA LYS A 107 -1.40 19.64 -13.80
C LYS A 107 -1.90 18.82 -12.61
N LEU A 108 -1.09 18.67 -11.56
CA LEU A 108 -1.53 18.02 -10.33
C LEU A 108 -2.72 18.76 -9.68
N LEU A 109 -2.64 20.08 -9.57
CA LEU A 109 -3.69 20.91 -8.95
C LEU A 109 -5.02 20.85 -9.70
N LEU A 110 -5.03 20.52 -10.99
CA LEU A 110 -6.27 20.27 -11.75
C LEU A 110 -7.16 19.25 -11.06
N HIS A 111 -6.58 18.19 -10.48
CA HIS A 111 -7.34 17.13 -9.80
C HIS A 111 -8.07 17.62 -8.55
N THR A 112 -7.54 18.65 -7.88
CA THR A 112 -8.21 19.28 -6.74
C THR A 112 -9.49 20.04 -7.14
N VAL A 113 -9.63 20.34 -8.43
CA VAL A 113 -10.82 20.97 -9.01
C VAL A 113 -11.76 19.89 -9.57
N VAL A 114 -11.25 19.01 -10.43
CA VAL A 114 -12.05 18.00 -11.13
C VAL A 114 -12.68 16.98 -10.18
N PHE A 115 -11.91 16.51 -9.20
CA PHE A 115 -12.39 15.52 -8.22
C PHE A 115 -12.87 16.16 -6.92
N ASP A 116 -12.64 17.46 -6.74
CA ASP A 116 -13.13 18.28 -5.63
C ASP A 116 -13.01 17.60 -4.25
N ASN A 117 -14.15 17.23 -3.64
CA ASN A 117 -14.20 16.56 -2.32
C ASN A 117 -13.63 15.14 -2.33
N TYR A 118 -13.61 14.47 -3.48
CA TYR A 118 -12.99 13.16 -3.64
C TYR A 118 -11.47 13.24 -3.74
N CYS A 119 -10.87 14.40 -4.03
CA CYS A 119 -9.42 14.57 -4.00
C CYS A 119 -8.95 14.75 -2.55
N ASN A 120 -8.23 13.76 -2.00
CA ASN A 120 -7.62 13.86 -0.66
C ASN A 120 -6.33 14.68 -0.70
N SER A 121 -5.41 14.34 -1.61
CA SER A 121 -4.18 15.09 -1.84
C SER A 121 -3.61 14.87 -3.24
N VAL A 122 -2.72 15.77 -3.66
CA VAL A 122 -1.93 15.65 -4.89
C VAL A 122 -0.46 15.70 -4.52
N VAL A 123 0.31 14.71 -4.96
CA VAL A 123 1.66 14.45 -4.46
C VAL A 123 2.66 14.51 -5.61
N PHE A 124 3.63 15.40 -5.50
CA PHE A 124 4.81 15.41 -6.35
C PHE A 124 5.90 14.57 -5.69
N GLN A 125 6.29 13.48 -6.34
CA GLN A 125 7.28 12.55 -5.81
C GLN A 125 8.54 12.54 -6.67
N THR A 126 9.72 12.59 -6.03
CA THR A 126 10.98 12.68 -6.78
C THR A 126 12.17 12.07 -6.05
N ASN A 127 13.19 11.67 -6.81
CA ASN A 127 14.46 11.16 -6.30
C ASN A 127 15.46 12.26 -5.88
N LEU A 128 15.07 13.53 -5.97
CA LEU A 128 15.92 14.69 -5.73
C LEU A 128 15.32 15.63 -4.67
N ASN A 129 16.08 16.66 -4.28
CA ASN A 129 15.62 17.73 -3.41
C ASN A 129 15.04 18.90 -4.20
N ASN A 130 14.29 19.77 -3.54
CA ASN A 130 13.89 21.04 -4.13
C ASN A 130 14.93 22.15 -3.84
N GLY A 131 14.88 23.23 -4.62
CA GLY A 131 15.64 24.43 -4.32
C GLY A 131 14.96 25.28 -3.23
N ASP A 132 15.72 26.12 -2.53
CA ASP A 132 15.25 26.93 -1.40
C ASP A 132 13.98 27.75 -1.69
N ASP A 133 13.87 28.31 -2.89
CA ASP A 133 12.71 29.11 -3.28
C ASP A 133 11.43 28.26 -3.42
N VAL A 134 11.58 26.97 -3.75
CA VAL A 134 10.47 26.00 -3.80
C VAL A 134 10.07 25.61 -2.39
N GLU A 135 11.03 25.24 -1.54
CA GLU A 135 10.75 24.85 -0.15
C GLU A 135 10.01 25.96 0.60
N LYS A 136 10.41 27.23 0.43
CA LYS A 136 9.69 28.38 1.00
C LYS A 136 8.25 28.54 0.51
N VAL A 137 7.90 28.03 -0.67
CA VAL A 137 6.52 28.05 -1.16
C VAL A 137 5.74 26.89 -0.56
N ILE A 138 6.36 25.72 -0.46
CA ILE A 138 5.77 24.53 0.17
C ILE A 138 5.46 24.82 1.64
N GLU A 139 6.45 25.28 2.41
CA GLU A 139 6.29 25.64 3.82
C GLU A 139 5.18 26.68 4.04
N ASP A 140 5.08 27.68 3.17
CA ASP A 140 4.09 28.75 3.25
C ASP A 140 2.65 28.25 2.99
N ILE A 141 2.49 27.28 2.08
CA ILE A 141 1.22 26.60 1.78
C ILE A 141 0.85 25.63 2.91
N GLU A 142 1.80 24.81 3.38
CA GLU A 142 1.58 23.84 4.47
C GLU A 142 1.23 24.54 5.80
N ALA A 143 1.87 25.67 6.08
CA ALA A 143 1.55 26.51 7.24
C ALA A 143 0.21 27.25 7.10
N GLY A 144 -0.42 27.23 5.91
CA GLY A 144 -1.68 27.92 5.64
C GLY A 144 -1.58 29.45 5.66
N THR A 145 -0.36 30.00 5.55
CA THR A 145 -0.13 31.45 5.70
C THR A 145 -0.30 32.20 4.39
N PHE A 146 0.15 31.62 3.27
CA PHE A 146 0.05 32.20 1.93
C PHE A 146 0.61 33.63 1.83
N GLN A 147 1.73 33.90 2.52
CA GLN A 147 2.42 35.20 2.54
C GLN A 147 3.60 35.25 1.56
N ASN A 148 4.01 34.10 1.02
CA ASN A 148 5.03 34.05 0.00
C ASN A 148 4.51 34.70 -1.30
N LYS A 149 5.28 35.62 -1.88
CA LYS A 149 4.93 36.29 -3.14
C LYS A 149 4.56 35.33 -4.29
N PHE A 150 5.05 34.09 -4.26
CA PHE A 150 4.73 33.07 -5.25
C PHE A 150 3.45 32.32 -4.93
N SER A 151 3.11 32.07 -3.66
CA SER A 151 1.83 31.48 -3.28
C SER A 151 0.68 32.46 -3.52
N GLU A 152 0.89 33.76 -3.29
CA GLU A 152 -0.04 34.83 -3.67
C GLU A 152 -0.35 34.82 -5.18
N VAL A 153 0.67 34.59 -6.02
CA VAL A 153 0.48 34.46 -7.48
C VAL A 153 -0.34 33.22 -7.82
N LEU A 154 -0.08 32.09 -7.15
CA LEU A 154 -0.86 30.87 -7.38
C LEU A 154 -2.34 31.12 -7.06
N ILE A 155 -2.64 31.85 -5.98
CA ILE A 155 -4.00 32.26 -5.63
C ILE A 155 -4.62 33.15 -6.71
N ASP A 156 -3.97 34.27 -7.08
CA ASP A 156 -4.48 35.23 -8.09
C ASP A 156 -4.73 34.61 -9.46
N ARG A 157 -4.02 33.53 -9.77
CA ARG A 157 -4.07 32.87 -11.08
C ARG A 157 -4.85 31.56 -11.08
N PHE A 158 -5.28 31.04 -9.93
CA PHE A 158 -5.89 29.72 -9.82
C PHE A 158 -7.12 29.56 -10.73
N ASN A 159 -8.13 30.43 -10.58
CA ASN A 159 -9.35 30.40 -11.42
C ASN A 159 -9.03 30.53 -12.92
N LYS A 160 -7.98 31.29 -13.26
CA LYS A 160 -7.55 31.48 -14.66
C LYS A 160 -6.79 30.27 -15.22
N CYS A 161 -6.27 29.39 -14.37
CA CYS A 161 -5.62 28.15 -14.82
C CYS A 161 -6.65 27.10 -15.22
N PHE A 162 -7.83 27.10 -14.60
CA PHE A 162 -8.86 26.07 -14.76
C PHE A 162 -10.25 26.64 -15.11
N PRO A 163 -10.37 27.53 -16.12
CA PRO A 163 -11.63 28.21 -16.41
C PRO A 163 -12.74 27.27 -16.91
N GLU A 164 -12.37 26.11 -17.46
CA GLU A 164 -13.31 25.13 -18.04
C GLU A 164 -13.85 24.15 -16.99
N GLU A 165 -13.12 23.94 -15.89
CA GLU A 165 -13.46 22.96 -14.86
C GLU A 165 -14.19 23.59 -13.66
N VAL A 166 -14.17 24.92 -13.59
CA VAL A 166 -14.74 25.68 -12.48
C VAL A 166 -16.06 26.30 -12.97
N SER A 167 -17.18 25.79 -12.46
CA SER A 167 -18.52 26.28 -12.82
C SER A 167 -18.82 27.68 -12.28
N ASN A 168 -18.25 28.05 -11.13
CA ASN A 168 -18.30 29.37 -10.53
C ASN A 168 -16.93 29.73 -9.96
N GLU A 169 -16.46 30.97 -10.11
CA GLU A 169 -15.16 31.41 -9.58
C GLU A 169 -14.99 31.01 -8.11
N LEU A 170 -13.92 30.27 -7.83
CA LEU A 170 -13.58 29.86 -6.48
C LEU A 170 -13.17 31.07 -5.66
N SER A 171 -13.66 31.16 -4.44
CA SER A 171 -13.21 32.13 -3.47
C SER A 171 -11.75 31.87 -3.06
N GLU A 172 -11.10 32.90 -2.51
CA GLU A 172 -9.73 32.77 -2.02
C GLU A 172 -9.57 31.63 -0.99
N GLY A 173 -10.55 31.46 -0.08
CA GLY A 173 -10.52 30.38 0.91
C GLY A 173 -10.61 28.99 0.28
N GLU A 174 -11.45 28.83 -0.73
CA GLU A 174 -11.58 27.58 -1.51
C GLU A 174 -10.33 27.26 -2.33
N ILE A 175 -9.64 28.29 -2.85
CA ILE A 175 -8.36 28.13 -3.54
C ILE A 175 -7.28 27.70 -2.56
N LYS A 176 -7.20 28.34 -1.39
CA LYS A 176 -6.25 27.97 -0.33
C LYS A 176 -6.44 26.52 0.13
N LEU A 177 -7.69 26.08 0.30
CA LEU A 177 -8.01 24.69 0.63
C LEU A 177 -7.55 23.70 -0.44
N ARG A 178 -7.65 24.07 -1.72
CA ARG A 178 -7.14 23.24 -2.84
C ARG A 178 -5.62 23.22 -2.89
N LEU A 179 -4.97 24.37 -2.69
CA LEU A 179 -3.50 24.45 -2.63
C LEU A 179 -2.94 23.65 -1.44
N SER A 180 -3.62 23.62 -0.29
CA SER A 180 -3.17 22.84 0.88
C SER A 180 -3.24 21.32 0.68
N LYS A 181 -3.87 20.83 -0.40
CA LYS A 181 -3.86 19.42 -0.78
C LYS A 181 -2.54 19.00 -1.45
N LEU A 182 -1.70 19.96 -1.84
CA LEU A 182 -0.39 19.71 -2.46
C LEU A 182 0.61 19.20 -1.44
N LYS A 183 1.30 18.09 -1.77
CA LYS A 183 2.36 17.50 -0.95
C LYS A 183 3.59 17.21 -1.80
N PHE A 184 4.76 17.22 -1.17
CA PHE A 184 6.02 16.87 -1.78
C PHE A 184 6.67 15.70 -1.04
N GLU A 185 7.12 14.71 -1.81
CA GLU A 185 7.94 13.61 -1.33
C GLU A 185 9.28 13.68 -2.08
N THR A 186 10.29 14.21 -1.41
CA THR A 186 11.64 14.43 -1.96
C THR A 186 12.64 13.38 -1.48
N ASP A 187 13.78 13.28 -2.17
CA ASP A 187 14.84 12.30 -1.90
C ASP A 187 14.33 10.86 -1.70
N VAL A 188 13.32 10.45 -2.47
CA VAL A 188 12.70 9.13 -2.30
C VAL A 188 13.66 8.05 -2.76
N GLN A 189 14.13 7.23 -1.81
CA GLN A 189 15.24 6.30 -2.04
C GLN A 189 14.93 5.23 -3.09
N HIS A 190 13.69 4.74 -3.15
CA HIS A 190 13.28 3.73 -4.12
C HIS A 190 13.14 4.26 -5.56
N LEU A 191 13.20 5.60 -5.74
CA LEU A 191 13.25 6.25 -7.05
C LEU A 191 14.67 6.53 -7.54
N LYS A 192 15.68 6.39 -6.67
CA LYS A 192 17.07 6.66 -7.04
C LYS A 192 17.54 5.67 -8.10
N SER A 193 18.39 6.16 -9.00
CA SER A 193 18.97 5.34 -10.06
C SER A 193 19.96 4.34 -9.46
N GLY A 194 19.90 3.09 -9.92
CA GLY A 194 20.58 1.94 -9.31
C GLY A 194 19.59 1.13 -8.47
N ASP A 195 19.54 -0.19 -8.66
CA ASP A 195 18.58 -1.07 -7.98
C ASP A 195 18.88 -1.26 -6.48
N ASP A 196 20.04 -0.78 -6.04
CA ASP A 196 20.62 -1.06 -4.73
C ASP A 196 19.70 -0.69 -3.55
N ASN A 197 18.81 0.29 -3.70
CA ASN A 197 17.91 0.72 -2.62
C ASN A 197 16.48 0.19 -2.75
N PHE A 198 15.99 -0.10 -3.97
CA PHE A 198 14.59 -0.50 -4.15
C PHE A 198 14.34 -1.90 -3.59
N GLU A 199 15.16 -2.88 -3.97
CA GLU A 199 14.97 -4.27 -3.56
C GLU A 199 15.00 -4.45 -2.03
N PRO A 200 15.96 -3.85 -1.28
CA PRO A 200 15.93 -3.91 0.18
C PRO A 200 14.69 -3.26 0.82
N ILE A 201 14.24 -2.11 0.29
CA ILE A 201 13.06 -1.40 0.83
C ILE A 201 11.79 -2.21 0.57
N ALA A 202 11.61 -2.70 -0.65
CA ALA A 202 10.46 -3.51 -1.01
C ALA A 202 10.44 -4.84 -0.24
N LYS A 203 11.61 -5.48 -0.07
CA LYS A 203 11.76 -6.68 0.77
C LYS A 203 11.30 -6.43 2.19
N ASN A 204 11.71 -5.32 2.80
CA ASN A 204 11.32 -4.98 4.17
C ASN A 204 9.80 -4.74 4.27
N ALA A 205 9.23 -4.04 3.29
CA ALA A 205 7.78 -3.83 3.21
C ALA A 205 7.02 -5.17 3.09
N ILE A 206 7.46 -6.08 2.23
CA ILE A 206 6.86 -7.41 2.08
C ILE A 206 7.00 -8.22 3.39
N TYR A 207 8.18 -8.21 4.00
CA TYR A 207 8.47 -8.97 5.21
C TYR A 207 7.53 -8.62 6.37
N LYS A 208 7.18 -7.34 6.51
CA LYS A 208 6.20 -6.85 7.51
C LYS A 208 4.84 -7.58 7.42
N PHE A 209 4.47 -8.11 6.26
CA PHE A 209 3.19 -8.81 6.05
C PHE A 209 3.34 -10.32 5.86
N SER A 210 4.49 -10.80 5.42
CA SER A 210 4.72 -12.23 5.25
C SER A 210 5.17 -12.93 6.55
N GLU A 211 5.91 -12.22 7.43
CA GLU A 211 6.46 -12.65 8.75
C GLU A 211 6.98 -14.09 8.86
N VAL A 212 7.43 -14.61 7.74
CA VAL A 212 8.23 -15.83 7.66
C VAL A 212 9.48 -15.42 6.91
N ASP A 213 10.63 -15.97 7.30
CA ASP A 213 11.88 -15.79 6.59
C ASP A 213 11.69 -16.24 5.13
N LEU A 214 11.28 -15.29 4.28
CA LEU A 214 11.28 -15.45 2.84
C LEU A 214 12.74 -15.68 2.48
N ASP A 215 12.99 -16.80 1.81
CA ASP A 215 14.30 -16.98 1.25
C ASP A 215 14.57 -15.85 0.23
N HIS A 216 15.86 -15.63 -0.07
CA HIS A 216 16.25 -14.55 -0.98
C HIS A 216 15.63 -14.72 -2.37
N THR A 217 15.43 -15.96 -2.82
CA THR A 217 14.87 -16.28 -4.13
C THR A 217 13.37 -15.98 -4.15
N GLU A 218 12.62 -16.42 -3.14
CA GLU A 218 11.19 -16.18 -3.01
C GLU A 218 10.88 -14.68 -2.94
N THR A 219 11.64 -13.93 -2.14
CA THR A 219 11.49 -12.47 -2.07
C THR A 219 11.65 -11.83 -3.44
N ARG A 220 12.67 -12.26 -4.20
CA ARG A 220 12.97 -11.72 -5.52
C ARG A 220 11.88 -12.08 -6.53
N GLU A 221 11.36 -13.30 -6.47
CA GLU A 221 10.22 -13.73 -7.30
C GLU A 221 8.97 -12.91 -7.01
N ILE A 222 8.63 -12.69 -5.74
CA ILE A 222 7.53 -11.82 -5.31
C ILE A 222 7.71 -10.41 -5.88
N LEU A 223 8.92 -9.84 -5.74
CA LEU A 223 9.23 -8.50 -6.24
C LEU A 223 9.09 -8.40 -7.76
N MET A 224 9.57 -9.41 -8.50
CA MET A 224 9.44 -9.47 -9.95
C MET A 224 7.96 -9.53 -10.37
N LYS A 225 7.16 -10.39 -9.74
CA LYS A 225 5.71 -10.50 -10.01
C LYS A 225 4.97 -9.20 -9.69
N LEU A 226 5.36 -8.49 -8.63
CA LEU A 226 4.77 -7.19 -8.27
C LEU A 226 5.08 -6.13 -9.33
N LEU A 227 6.34 -6.02 -9.76
CA LEU A 227 6.72 -5.09 -10.82
C LEU A 227 6.00 -5.43 -12.13
N GLU A 228 5.92 -6.71 -12.49
CA GLU A 228 5.21 -7.19 -13.69
C GLU A 228 3.71 -6.87 -13.62
N LEU A 229 3.07 -7.03 -12.45
CA LEU A 229 1.67 -6.64 -12.26
C LEU A 229 1.47 -5.15 -12.55
N VAL A 230 2.30 -4.29 -11.96
CA VAL A 230 2.23 -2.84 -12.17
C VAL A 230 2.49 -2.47 -13.63
N GLU A 231 3.51 -3.08 -14.26
CA GLU A 231 3.83 -2.86 -15.67
C GLU A 231 2.64 -3.27 -16.57
N ASN A 232 2.02 -4.41 -16.30
CA ASN A 232 0.85 -4.87 -17.05
C ASN A 232 -0.33 -3.92 -16.89
N LYS A 233 -0.59 -3.43 -15.67
CA LYS A 233 -1.66 -2.47 -15.36
C LYS A 233 -1.40 -1.05 -15.90
N SER A 234 -0.15 -0.74 -16.20
CA SER A 234 0.25 0.55 -16.81
C SER A 234 0.38 0.47 -18.34
N SER A 235 -0.03 -0.65 -18.95
CA SER A 235 0.22 -0.91 -20.37
C SER A 235 -1.06 -1.03 -21.19
N GLY A 236 -0.97 -0.59 -22.45
CA GLY A 236 -2.08 -0.68 -23.40
C GLY A 236 -3.01 0.53 -23.39
N VAL A 237 -4.07 0.47 -24.17
CA VAL A 237 -5.08 1.52 -24.27
C VAL A 237 -6.40 0.95 -23.75
N ILE A 238 -7.01 1.65 -22.79
CA ILE A 238 -8.35 1.34 -22.31
C ILE A 238 -9.35 1.94 -23.29
N ALA A 239 -9.98 1.10 -24.12
CA ALA A 239 -10.85 1.56 -25.21
C ALA A 239 -12.15 2.21 -24.70
N GLU A 240 -12.77 1.63 -23.68
CA GLU A 240 -13.98 2.16 -23.03
C GLU A 240 -13.69 2.38 -21.55
N LEU A 241 -13.89 3.61 -21.06
CA LEU A 241 -13.68 3.96 -19.65
C LEU A 241 -14.94 3.66 -18.84
N THR A 242 -15.09 2.41 -18.41
CA THR A 242 -16.13 1.95 -17.48
C THR A 242 -15.48 1.60 -16.14
N GLN A 243 -16.29 1.48 -15.08
CA GLN A 243 -15.77 1.05 -13.79
C GLN A 243 -15.07 -0.32 -13.90
N GLU A 244 -15.67 -1.26 -14.61
CA GLU A 244 -15.12 -2.61 -14.79
C GLU A 244 -13.80 -2.60 -15.57
N SER A 245 -13.72 -1.85 -16.68
CA SER A 245 -12.49 -1.78 -17.47
C SER A 245 -11.36 -1.08 -16.70
N ILE A 246 -11.67 -0.03 -15.95
CA ILE A 246 -10.68 0.67 -15.11
C ILE A 246 -10.13 -0.28 -14.04
N GLU A 247 -11.00 -0.99 -13.32
CA GLU A 247 -10.57 -1.95 -12.30
C GLU A 247 -9.76 -3.11 -12.91
N GLN A 248 -10.17 -3.61 -14.07
CA GLN A 248 -9.49 -4.70 -14.76
C GLN A 248 -8.11 -4.28 -15.29
N TYR A 249 -8.02 -3.13 -15.96
CA TYR A 249 -6.82 -2.75 -16.72
C TYR A 249 -5.87 -1.84 -15.96
N ALA A 250 -6.34 -1.01 -15.02
CA ALA A 250 -5.49 -0.08 -14.28
C ALA A 250 -5.45 -0.36 -12.77
N GLY A 251 -6.49 -0.99 -12.21
CA GLY A 251 -6.62 -1.21 -10.77
C GLY A 251 -5.82 -2.40 -10.25
N ILE A 252 -5.08 -2.19 -9.16
CA ILE A 252 -4.48 -3.22 -8.30
C ILE A 252 -5.30 -3.30 -7.01
N ALA A 253 -5.74 -4.50 -6.67
CA ALA A 253 -6.53 -4.81 -5.48
C ALA A 253 -5.78 -5.74 -4.52
N ILE A 254 -6.33 -5.93 -3.31
CA ILE A 254 -5.78 -6.87 -2.33
C ILE A 254 -5.66 -8.29 -2.90
N GLU A 255 -6.62 -8.72 -3.73
CA GLU A 255 -6.60 -10.03 -4.37
C GLU A 255 -5.38 -10.27 -5.25
N ASP A 256 -4.94 -9.26 -5.99
CA ASP A 256 -3.75 -9.37 -6.84
C ASP A 256 -2.49 -9.58 -5.99
N LEU A 257 -2.42 -8.87 -4.86
CA LEU A 257 -1.29 -8.97 -3.92
C LEU A 257 -1.26 -10.28 -3.17
N LEU A 258 -2.42 -10.79 -2.72
CA LEU A 258 -2.51 -12.11 -2.08
C LEU A 258 -2.01 -13.21 -3.02
N SER A 259 -2.38 -13.15 -4.30
CA SER A 259 -1.87 -14.08 -5.32
C SER A 259 -0.36 -14.00 -5.47
N ILE A 260 0.21 -12.79 -5.55
CA ILE A 260 1.67 -12.58 -5.61
C ILE A 260 2.38 -13.17 -4.39
N LEU A 261 1.81 -12.98 -3.19
CA LEU A 261 2.34 -13.48 -1.92
C LEU A 261 2.06 -14.97 -1.68
N SER A 262 1.36 -15.64 -2.61
CA SER A 262 0.92 -17.03 -2.51
C SER A 262 0.03 -17.31 -1.29
N ILE A 263 -0.86 -16.37 -0.97
CA ILE A 263 -1.81 -16.44 0.15
C ILE A 263 -3.21 -16.75 -0.40
N SER A 264 -3.92 -17.75 0.17
CA SER A 264 -5.33 -18.00 -0.18
C SER A 264 -6.22 -16.79 0.11
N LYS A 265 -7.00 -16.38 -0.90
CA LYS A 265 -8.02 -15.33 -0.79
C LYS A 265 -9.08 -15.71 0.26
N ASP A 266 -9.52 -16.96 0.26
CA ASP A 266 -10.57 -17.41 1.17
C ASP A 266 -10.05 -17.51 2.60
N ALA A 267 -8.80 -17.94 2.80
CA ALA A 267 -8.15 -17.86 4.11
C ALA A 267 -8.11 -16.42 4.65
N TYR A 268 -7.68 -15.47 3.81
CA TYR A 268 -7.67 -14.05 4.16
C TYR A 268 -9.06 -13.52 4.52
N ASN A 269 -10.08 -13.77 3.68
CA ASN A 269 -11.44 -13.29 3.90
C ASN A 269 -12.05 -13.86 5.19
N ASN A 270 -11.87 -15.16 5.47
CA ASN A 270 -12.34 -15.80 6.70
C ASN A 270 -11.76 -15.12 7.96
N LEU A 271 -10.50 -14.68 7.90
CA LEU A 271 -9.84 -14.01 9.01
C LEU A 271 -10.30 -12.55 9.13
N LEU A 272 -10.40 -11.84 8.01
CA LEU A 272 -10.85 -10.45 7.96
C LEU A 272 -12.29 -10.31 8.48
N GLU A 273 -13.21 -11.14 8.00
CA GLU A 273 -14.63 -11.13 8.43
C GLU A 273 -14.79 -11.44 9.92
N SER A 274 -13.85 -12.17 10.50
CA SER A 274 -13.81 -12.42 11.94
C SER A 274 -13.40 -11.19 12.76
N GLY A 275 -12.85 -10.15 12.13
CA GLY A 275 -12.29 -8.97 12.78
C GLY A 275 -10.81 -9.11 13.13
N ASP A 276 -10.06 -9.98 12.47
CA ASP A 276 -8.60 -10.05 12.60
C ASP A 276 -7.96 -8.85 11.92
N SER A 277 -7.48 -7.88 12.70
CA SER A 277 -6.83 -6.67 12.17
C SER A 277 -5.51 -6.96 11.47
N LYS A 278 -4.93 -8.15 11.65
CA LYS A 278 -3.70 -8.63 11.01
C LYS A 278 -4.00 -9.79 10.04
N ALA A 279 -5.18 -9.82 9.43
CA ALA A 279 -5.65 -10.93 8.58
C ALA A 279 -4.64 -11.39 7.51
N VAL A 280 -3.98 -10.47 6.80
CA VAL A 280 -2.94 -10.81 5.79
C VAL A 280 -1.81 -11.61 6.42
N LYS A 281 -1.29 -11.12 7.55
CA LYS A 281 -0.19 -11.74 8.29
C LYS A 281 -0.59 -13.08 8.90
N SER A 282 -1.76 -13.14 9.52
CA SER A 282 -2.33 -14.39 10.02
C SER A 282 -2.48 -15.44 8.92
N ALA A 283 -3.01 -15.05 7.75
CA ALA A 283 -3.15 -15.92 6.58
C ALA A 283 -1.79 -16.39 6.06
N SER A 284 -0.80 -15.50 5.97
CA SER A 284 0.58 -15.84 5.57
C SER A 284 1.20 -16.88 6.50
N ILE A 285 1.11 -16.68 7.82
CA ILE A 285 1.68 -17.60 8.81
C ILE A 285 1.07 -19.00 8.68
N ILE A 286 -0.26 -19.09 8.57
CA ILE A 286 -0.98 -20.36 8.43
C ILE A 286 -0.60 -21.04 7.12
N GLN A 287 -0.72 -20.32 6.00
CA GLN A 287 -0.40 -20.80 4.65
C GLN A 287 1.01 -21.39 4.61
N ARG A 288 2.02 -20.63 5.07
CA ARG A 288 3.42 -21.05 4.99
C ARG A 288 3.74 -22.22 5.90
N THR A 289 3.25 -22.18 7.14
CA THR A 289 3.49 -23.27 8.09
C THR A 289 2.91 -24.59 7.58
N LEU A 290 1.71 -24.55 6.98
CA LEU A 290 1.05 -25.73 6.43
C LEU A 290 1.63 -26.18 5.07
N SER A 291 1.86 -25.25 4.14
CA SER A 291 2.41 -25.59 2.81
C SER A 291 3.84 -26.13 2.89
N SER A 292 4.66 -25.64 3.84
CA SER A 292 5.97 -26.24 4.13
C SER A 292 5.90 -27.72 4.56
N ALA A 293 4.77 -28.10 5.16
CA ALA A 293 4.45 -29.46 5.59
C ALA A 293 3.71 -30.28 4.49
N GLY A 294 3.55 -29.72 3.29
CA GLY A 294 2.90 -30.36 2.14
C GLY A 294 1.37 -30.25 2.12
N ALA A 295 0.78 -29.35 2.91
CA ALA A 295 -0.67 -29.17 2.95
C ALA A 295 -1.22 -28.52 1.67
N SER A 296 -2.45 -28.89 1.31
CA SER A 296 -3.18 -28.30 0.18
C SER A 296 -3.80 -26.95 0.52
N ILE A 297 -4.27 -26.23 -0.50
CA ILE A 297 -4.96 -24.94 -0.32
C ILE A 297 -6.27 -25.11 0.47
N GLU A 298 -6.99 -26.22 0.24
CA GLU A 298 -8.23 -26.55 0.93
C GLU A 298 -7.99 -26.83 2.42
N GLU A 299 -6.85 -27.44 2.76
CA GLU A 299 -6.44 -27.64 4.15
C GLU A 299 -6.14 -26.29 4.83
N VAL A 300 -5.46 -25.37 4.15
CA VAL A 300 -5.19 -24.01 4.66
C VAL A 300 -6.48 -23.24 4.92
N GLU A 301 -7.45 -23.33 4.01
CA GLU A 301 -8.77 -22.69 4.14
C GLU A 301 -9.58 -23.29 5.30
N TYR A 302 -9.60 -24.61 5.40
CA TYR A 302 -10.24 -25.31 6.52
C TYR A 302 -9.67 -24.85 7.86
N ILE A 303 -8.35 -24.78 7.99
CA ILE A 303 -7.68 -24.35 9.22
C ILE A 303 -7.93 -22.88 9.54
N SER A 304 -7.93 -22.02 8.53
CA SER A 304 -8.25 -20.59 8.70
C SER A 304 -9.64 -20.41 9.28
N ARG A 305 -10.62 -21.20 8.80
CA ARG A 305 -11.99 -21.24 9.38
C ARG A 305 -12.01 -21.77 10.82
N CYS A 306 -11.26 -22.83 11.13
CA CYS A 306 -11.15 -23.32 12.51
C CYS A 306 -10.59 -22.23 13.45
N LYS A 307 -9.53 -21.53 13.04
CA LYS A 307 -8.92 -20.43 13.81
C LYS A 307 -9.90 -19.27 14.00
N THR A 308 -10.64 -18.88 12.96
CA THR A 308 -11.74 -17.90 13.07
C THR A 308 -12.79 -18.32 14.09
N ASN A 309 -13.24 -19.59 14.05
CA ASN A 309 -14.22 -20.11 14.99
C ASN A 309 -13.72 -20.07 16.44
N TRP A 310 -12.44 -20.37 16.66
CA TRP A 310 -11.81 -20.22 17.96
C TRP A 310 -11.79 -18.76 18.44
N ASP A 311 -11.40 -17.82 17.59
CA ASP A 311 -11.36 -16.40 17.95
C ASP A 311 -12.75 -15.84 18.30
N LEU A 312 -13.79 -16.29 17.60
CA LEU A 312 -15.19 -15.99 17.92
C LEU A 312 -15.60 -16.60 19.27
N TRP A 313 -15.29 -17.87 19.47
CA TRP A 313 -15.55 -18.58 20.73
C TRP A 313 -14.88 -17.89 21.91
N HIS A 314 -13.59 -17.59 21.80
CA HIS A 314 -12.81 -16.95 22.87
C HIS A 314 -13.36 -15.56 23.20
N ARG A 315 -13.72 -14.75 22.19
CA ARG A 315 -14.34 -13.43 22.42
C ARG A 315 -15.68 -13.51 23.13
N LYS A 316 -16.51 -14.49 22.79
CA LYS A 316 -17.81 -14.71 23.43
C LYS A 316 -17.64 -15.17 24.88
N ASN A 317 -16.71 -16.09 25.12
CA ASN A 317 -16.59 -16.80 26.39
C ASN A 317 -15.66 -16.12 27.41
N ARG A 318 -14.79 -15.17 27.00
CA ARG A 318 -13.87 -14.45 27.91
C ARG A 318 -14.53 -13.68 29.06
N HIS A 319 -15.83 -13.39 28.95
CA HIS A 319 -16.60 -12.67 29.97
C HIS A 319 -17.59 -13.59 30.72
N VAL A 320 -17.70 -14.85 30.30
CA VAL A 320 -18.67 -15.83 30.84
C VAL A 320 -17.95 -16.89 31.67
N LEU A 321 -16.79 -17.35 31.20
CA LEU A 321 -16.01 -18.39 31.87
C LEU A 321 -15.15 -17.82 33.00
N LEU A 322 -14.84 -18.67 33.98
CA LEU A 322 -13.85 -18.34 35.01
C LEU A 322 -12.49 -18.09 34.37
N GLU A 323 -11.82 -17.02 34.80
CA GLU A 323 -10.53 -16.62 34.23
C GLU A 323 -9.48 -17.73 34.35
N PHE A 324 -9.44 -18.41 35.51
CA PHE A 324 -8.53 -19.52 35.74
C PHE A 324 -8.73 -20.65 34.71
N ASP A 325 -9.97 -21.05 34.47
CA ASP A 325 -10.31 -22.11 33.53
C ASP A 325 -9.94 -21.74 32.09
N LEU A 326 -10.23 -20.50 31.69
CA LEU A 326 -9.87 -20.00 30.36
C LEU A 326 -8.35 -19.97 30.16
N GLN A 327 -7.58 -19.55 31.18
CA GLN A 327 -6.12 -19.59 31.12
C GLN A 327 -5.58 -21.02 31.08
N SER A 328 -6.17 -21.94 31.85
CA SER A 328 -5.79 -23.36 31.81
C SER A 328 -6.04 -23.97 30.42
N ILE A 329 -7.20 -23.72 29.80
CA ILE A 329 -7.51 -24.16 28.43
C ILE A 329 -6.47 -23.61 27.44
N ASN A 330 -6.22 -22.30 27.48
CA ASN A 330 -5.23 -21.66 26.61
C ASN A 330 -3.81 -22.24 26.81
N SER A 331 -3.42 -22.51 28.05
CA SER A 331 -2.11 -23.12 28.37
C SER A 331 -2.00 -24.52 27.81
N MET A 332 -3.03 -25.36 27.95
CA MET A 332 -3.02 -26.72 27.41
C MET A 332 -2.97 -26.75 25.88
N VAL A 333 -3.70 -25.84 25.21
CA VAL A 333 -3.64 -25.67 23.75
C VAL A 333 -2.22 -25.27 23.32
N ARG A 334 -1.58 -24.35 24.05
CA ARG A 334 -0.21 -23.92 23.79
C ARG A 334 0.80 -25.04 24.00
N GLU A 335 0.66 -25.84 25.06
CA GLU A 335 1.50 -27.02 25.30
C GLU A 335 1.37 -28.04 24.17
N LEU A 336 0.14 -28.29 23.70
CA LEU A 336 -0.11 -29.17 22.56
C LEU A 336 0.60 -28.64 21.31
N LEU A 337 0.46 -27.35 20.98
CA LEU A 337 1.17 -26.72 19.87
C LEU A 337 2.69 -26.92 19.99
N ASN A 338 3.27 -26.55 21.14
CA ASN A 338 4.72 -26.63 21.36
C ASN A 338 5.26 -28.06 21.25
N SER A 339 4.47 -29.07 21.65
CA SER A 339 4.83 -30.48 21.50
C SER A 339 4.66 -31.02 20.07
N SER A 340 3.87 -30.32 19.24
CA SER A 340 3.51 -30.76 17.88
C SER A 340 4.30 -30.06 16.77
N ILE A 341 4.86 -28.87 17.04
CA ILE A 341 5.77 -28.18 16.11
C ILE A 341 7.07 -28.97 15.98
N ARG A 342 7.49 -29.25 14.75
CA ARG A 342 8.76 -29.90 14.45
C ARG A 342 9.94 -28.93 14.63
N SER A 343 11.16 -29.47 14.73
CA SER A 343 12.38 -28.66 14.88
C SER A 343 12.64 -27.70 13.72
N ASP A 344 12.05 -27.95 12.54
CA ASP A 344 12.10 -27.08 11.36
C ASP A 344 10.96 -26.04 11.33
N GLY A 345 10.13 -25.97 12.37
CA GLY A 345 9.00 -25.04 12.48
C GLY A 345 7.76 -25.45 11.70
N SER A 346 7.76 -26.61 11.05
CA SER A 346 6.62 -27.14 10.29
C SER A 346 5.60 -27.84 11.20
N LEU A 347 4.34 -27.88 10.76
CA LEU A 347 3.23 -28.51 11.47
C LEU A 347 2.38 -29.33 10.50
N HIS A 348 2.37 -30.66 10.65
CA HIS A 348 1.53 -31.53 9.83
C HIS A 348 0.13 -31.66 10.45
N LEU A 349 -0.91 -31.44 9.64
CA LEU A 349 -2.29 -31.55 10.12
C LEU A 349 -2.61 -32.96 10.64
N ALA A 350 -2.17 -33.99 9.92
CA ALA A 350 -2.43 -35.37 10.30
C ALA A 350 -1.86 -35.75 11.68
N SER A 351 -0.74 -35.17 12.10
CA SER A 351 -0.12 -35.46 13.40
C SER A 351 -0.87 -34.85 14.57
N LEU A 352 -1.75 -33.87 14.34
CA LEU A 352 -2.54 -33.21 15.39
C LEU A 352 -3.75 -34.03 15.85
N ARG A 353 -4.19 -35.01 15.06
CA ARG A 353 -5.44 -35.73 15.33
C ARG A 353 -5.44 -36.49 16.65
N SER A 354 -4.37 -37.21 16.99
CA SER A 354 -4.28 -37.95 18.26
C SER A 354 -4.13 -36.99 19.44
N PRO A 355 -3.17 -36.05 19.44
CA PRO A 355 -3.02 -35.08 20.52
C PRO A 355 -4.29 -34.29 20.83
N ILE A 356 -5.06 -33.90 19.81
CA ILE A 356 -6.34 -33.19 20.01
C ILE A 356 -7.36 -34.09 20.72
N LYS A 357 -7.47 -35.37 20.35
CA LYS A 357 -8.38 -36.31 21.03
C LYS A 357 -7.99 -36.53 22.49
N ASP A 358 -6.69 -36.61 22.76
CA ASP A 358 -6.18 -36.78 24.12
C ASP A 358 -6.49 -35.53 24.96
N LEU A 359 -6.32 -34.33 24.39
CA LEU A 359 -6.68 -33.08 25.06
C LEU A 359 -8.19 -32.96 25.29
N VAL A 360 -9.04 -33.33 24.33
CA VAL A 360 -10.50 -33.38 24.52
C VAL A 360 -10.86 -34.27 25.71
N SER A 361 -10.30 -35.48 25.77
CA SER A 361 -10.58 -36.43 26.86
C SER A 361 -10.13 -35.87 28.23
N LYS A 362 -9.01 -35.15 28.26
CA LYS A 362 -8.50 -34.49 29.46
C LYS A 362 -9.43 -33.35 29.91
N LEU A 363 -9.82 -32.47 29.00
CA LEU A 363 -10.75 -31.37 29.28
C LEU A 363 -12.11 -31.90 29.77
N GLU A 364 -12.60 -33.01 29.23
CA GLU A 364 -13.82 -33.69 29.71
C GLU A 364 -13.66 -34.13 31.17
N SER A 365 -12.55 -34.79 31.49
CA SER A 365 -12.27 -35.29 32.84
C SER A 365 -12.10 -34.18 33.89
N GLU A 366 -11.61 -33.02 33.48
CA GLU A 366 -11.38 -31.85 34.33
C GLU A 366 -12.59 -30.90 34.40
N GLY A 367 -13.68 -31.18 33.67
CA GLY A 367 -14.88 -30.34 33.64
C GLY A 367 -14.69 -29.02 32.87
N LEU A 368 -13.69 -28.96 31.99
CA LEU A 368 -13.28 -27.76 31.24
C LEU A 368 -13.75 -27.76 29.78
N MET A 369 -14.59 -28.71 29.36
CA MET A 369 -15.03 -28.79 27.97
C MET A 369 -15.92 -27.63 27.54
N TYR A 370 -16.82 -27.15 28.40
CA TYR A 370 -17.79 -26.12 28.01
C TYR A 370 -18.47 -26.46 26.67
N ASP A 371 -18.34 -25.59 25.66
CA ASP A 371 -18.78 -25.74 24.27
C ASP A 371 -17.63 -26.06 23.29
N LEU A 372 -16.45 -26.43 23.80
CA LEU A 372 -15.30 -26.83 22.99
C LEU A 372 -15.55 -28.15 22.26
N ASN A 373 -14.95 -28.25 21.08
CA ASN A 373 -14.94 -29.44 20.25
C ASN A 373 -13.57 -29.57 19.54
N PRO A 374 -13.27 -30.69 18.87
CA PRO A 374 -11.98 -30.88 18.21
C PRO A 374 -11.60 -29.79 17.20
N GLU A 375 -12.57 -29.23 16.48
CA GLU A 375 -12.33 -28.15 15.51
C GLU A 375 -11.99 -26.82 16.19
N LEU A 376 -12.64 -26.51 17.31
CA LEU A 376 -12.30 -25.34 18.12
C LEU A 376 -10.91 -25.46 18.71
N ILE A 377 -10.56 -26.62 19.26
CA ILE A 377 -9.20 -26.86 19.80
C ILE A 377 -8.16 -26.73 18.68
N LEU A 378 -8.45 -27.28 17.49
CA LEU A 378 -7.61 -27.09 16.30
C LEU A 378 -7.45 -25.60 15.96
N GLY A 379 -8.55 -24.85 15.99
CA GLY A 379 -8.52 -23.39 15.82
C GLY A 379 -7.64 -22.69 16.86
N GLY A 380 -7.71 -23.12 18.12
CA GLY A 380 -6.89 -22.60 19.21
C GLY A 380 -5.39 -22.84 19.00
N ILE A 381 -5.03 -24.01 18.49
CA ILE A 381 -3.63 -24.34 18.14
C ILE A 381 -3.09 -23.32 17.13
N PHE A 382 -3.86 -23.02 16.08
CA PHE A 382 -3.44 -22.05 15.06
C PHE A 382 -3.55 -20.60 15.53
N ALA A 383 -4.45 -20.28 16.46
CA ALA A 383 -4.47 -18.98 17.12
C ALA A 383 -3.20 -18.75 17.95
N GLU A 384 -2.74 -19.74 18.72
CA GLU A 384 -1.47 -19.67 19.46
C GLU A 384 -0.26 -19.68 18.53
N LEU A 385 -0.30 -20.42 17.41
CA LEU A 385 0.75 -20.40 16.39
C LEU A 385 0.95 -18.99 15.81
N VAL A 386 -0.15 -18.35 15.41
CA VAL A 386 -0.11 -16.99 14.88
C VAL A 386 0.43 -16.03 15.94
N LYS A 387 -0.06 -16.09 17.19
CA LYS A 387 0.45 -15.25 18.29
C LYS A 387 1.93 -15.44 18.54
N GLY A 388 2.44 -16.67 18.50
CA GLY A 388 3.85 -16.97 18.75
C GLY A 388 4.81 -16.49 17.65
N LYS A 389 4.30 -16.29 16.43
CA LYS A 389 5.05 -15.77 15.28
C LYS A 389 4.74 -14.29 14.95
N SER A 390 3.95 -13.59 15.79
CA SER A 390 3.40 -12.24 15.51
C SER A 390 4.01 -11.09 16.28
#